data_AF-A0A535S2E5-F1
#
_entry.id   AF-A0A535S2E5-F1
#
_cell.length_a   1.000
_cell.length_b   1.000
_cell.length_c   1.000
_cell.angle_alpha   90.00
_cell.angle_beta   90.00
_cell.angle_gamma   90.00
#
_symmetry.space_group_name_H-M   'P 1'
#
loop_
_entity.id
_entity.type
_entity.pdbx_description
1 polymer ?
#
loop_
_entity_poly.entity_id
_entity_poly.type
_entity_poly.pdbx_seq_one_letter_code
_entity_poly.pdbx_strand_id
1 'polypeptide(L)'
;MDYVSQAIVALAQREDSVGQAFHLFNPATISVGELIDYANAFGYKVQQVDYDTWVDELAGVTEGVTDNALAPLAPLFPKKGRAGQPGQVLNRAFGNGNVLAGLAGTSITCPLADQKLLSAYFSYLIQSGFLPAPQSVNEH
;
A
#
# COMPACT_ATOMS: atom_id res chain seq x y z
N MET A 1 -2.15 -6.72 -9.90
CA MET A 1 -2.01 -6.05 -11.22
C MET A 1 -3.16 -6.40 -12.17
N ASP A 2 -3.68 -7.62 -12.06
CA ASP A 2 -4.69 -8.19 -12.96
C ASP A 2 -5.92 -7.30 -13.17
N TYR A 3 -6.55 -6.81 -12.10
CA TYR A 3 -7.70 -5.91 -12.17
C TYR A 3 -7.43 -4.68 -13.05
N VAL A 4 -6.32 -3.97 -12.80
CA VAL A 4 -5.98 -2.74 -13.53
C VAL A 4 -5.75 -3.04 -15.01
N SER A 5 -5.00 -4.11 -15.31
CA SER A 5 -4.72 -4.49 -16.70
C SER A 5 -5.98 -4.90 -17.47
N GLN A 6 -6.86 -5.70 -16.85
CA GLN A 6 -8.13 -6.12 -17.44
C GLN A 6 -9.07 -4.92 -17.64
N ALA A 7 -9.14 -4.03 -16.65
CA ALA A 7 -9.95 -2.83 -16.72
C ALA A 7 -9.48 -1.90 -17.85
N ILE A 8 -8.17 -1.66 -17.99
CA ILE A 8 -7.62 -0.84 -19.08
C ILE A 8 -8.01 -1.42 -20.44
N VAL A 9 -7.80 -2.72 -20.65
CA VAL A 9 -8.13 -3.38 -21.93
C VAL A 9 -9.63 -3.28 -22.22
N ALA A 10 -10.47 -3.60 -21.24
CA ALA A 10 -11.92 -3.57 -21.41
C ALA A 10 -12.44 -2.15 -21.69
N LEU A 11 -11.97 -1.15 -20.95
CA LEU A 11 -12.38 0.25 -21.14
C LEU A 11 -11.89 0.82 -22.47
N ALA A 12 -10.65 0.50 -22.89
CA ALA A 12 -10.09 0.99 -24.15
C ALA A 12 -10.81 0.47 -25.40
N GLN A 13 -11.53 -0.65 -25.30
CA GLN A 13 -12.27 -1.24 -26.43
C GLN A 13 -13.66 -0.62 -26.65
N ARG A 14 -14.12 0.25 -25.76
CA ARG A 14 -15.45 0.86 -25.88
C ARG A 14 -15.38 2.20 -26.60
N GLU A 15 -16.28 2.40 -27.55
CA GLU A 15 -16.39 3.68 -28.29
C GLU A 15 -16.77 4.84 -27.36
N ASP A 16 -17.58 4.59 -26.33
CA ASP A 16 -18.02 5.61 -25.36
C ASP A 16 -16.93 6.01 -24.34
N SER A 17 -15.78 5.32 -24.33
CA SER A 17 -14.62 5.71 -23.53
C SER A 17 -13.86 6.91 -24.11
N VAL A 18 -14.09 7.27 -25.38
CA VAL A 18 -13.38 8.38 -26.02
C VAL A 18 -13.69 9.69 -25.30
N GLY A 19 -12.64 10.39 -24.87
CA GLY A 19 -12.75 11.65 -24.13
C GLY A 19 -13.12 11.49 -22.65
N GLN A 20 -13.24 10.26 -22.14
CA GLN A 20 -13.48 10.00 -20.72
C GLN A 20 -12.19 9.82 -19.93
N ALA A 21 -12.25 10.12 -18.64
CA ALA A 21 -11.20 9.79 -17.67
C ALA A 21 -11.70 8.71 -16.70
N PHE A 22 -10.81 7.79 -16.34
CA PHE A 22 -11.12 6.65 -15.48
C PHE A 22 -10.15 6.61 -14.30
N HIS A 23 -10.66 6.65 -13.07
CA HIS A 23 -9.85 6.50 -11.87
C HIS A 23 -9.82 5.03 -11.43
N LEU A 24 -8.77 4.30 -11.83
CA LEU A 24 -8.56 2.92 -11.43
C LEU A 24 -7.80 2.87 -10.10
N PHE A 25 -8.51 2.56 -9.01
CA PHE A 25 -7.96 2.37 -7.69
C PHE A 25 -8.73 1.25 -6.97
N ASN A 26 -8.18 0.73 -5.86
CA ASN A 26 -8.92 -0.21 -5.03
C ASN A 26 -9.90 0.54 -4.12
N PRO A 27 -11.22 0.39 -4.29
CA PRO A 27 -12.20 1.08 -3.46
C PRO A 27 -12.24 0.54 -2.02
N ALA A 28 -11.79 -0.70 -1.80
CA ALA A 28 -11.62 -1.28 -0.47
C ALA A 28 -10.20 -0.98 0.03
N THR A 29 -10.03 0.18 0.66
CA THR A 29 -8.77 0.59 1.27
C THR A 29 -8.54 -0.14 2.60
N ILE A 30 -7.29 -0.53 2.86
CA ILE A 30 -6.87 -0.96 4.21
C ILE A 30 -6.31 0.23 4.98
N SER A 31 -6.60 0.29 6.27
CA SER A 31 -5.93 1.17 7.20
C SER A 31 -4.51 0.68 7.51
N VAL A 32 -3.67 1.58 8.02
CA VAL A 32 -2.32 1.21 8.50
C VAL A 32 -2.40 0.20 9.64
N GLY A 33 -3.40 0.31 10.53
CA GLY A 33 -3.63 -0.64 11.62
C GLY A 33 -3.92 -2.05 11.10
N GLU A 34 -4.83 -2.19 10.14
CA GLU A 34 -5.13 -3.49 9.52
C GLU A 34 -3.91 -4.09 8.81
N LEU A 35 -3.09 -3.27 8.14
CA LEU A 35 -1.84 -3.74 7.55
C LEU A 35 -0.86 -4.31 8.61
N ILE A 36 -0.73 -3.61 9.74
CA ILE A 36 0.10 -4.05 10.88
C ILE A 36 -0.46 -5.36 11.45
N ASP A 37 -1.76 -5.45 11.66
CA ASP A 37 -2.43 -6.66 12.15
C ASP A 37 -2.19 -7.85 11.22
N TYR A 38 -2.31 -7.65 9.91
CA TYR A 38 -2.05 -8.70 8.92
C TYR A 38 -0.57 -9.12 8.88
N ALA A 39 0.36 -8.16 9.02
CA ALA A 39 1.79 -8.47 9.10
C ALA A 39 2.12 -9.28 10.37
N ASN A 40 1.53 -8.91 11.50
CA ASN A 40 1.68 -9.62 12.77
C ASN A 40 1.07 -11.02 12.72
N ALA A 41 -0.14 -11.16 12.15
CA ALA A 41 -0.78 -12.46 11.95
C ALA A 41 0.00 -13.37 10.99
N PHE A 42 0.77 -12.80 10.06
CA PHE A 42 1.67 -13.55 9.18
C PHE A 42 2.96 -14.01 9.90
N GLY A 43 3.31 -13.38 11.03
CA GLY A 43 4.45 -13.76 11.88
C GLY A 43 5.52 -12.69 12.06
N TYR A 44 5.37 -11.50 11.44
CA TYR A 44 6.26 -10.38 11.75
C TYR A 44 5.93 -9.77 13.12
N LYS A 45 6.81 -8.91 13.63
CA LYS A 45 6.61 -8.18 14.88
C LYS A 45 6.69 -6.68 14.61
N VAL A 46 5.57 -6.11 14.20
CA VAL A 46 5.43 -4.68 13.90
C VAL A 46 4.61 -4.04 15.01
N GLN A 47 5.21 -3.04 15.66
CA GLN A 47 4.54 -2.26 16.69
C GLN A 47 3.95 -1.00 16.06
N GLN A 48 2.71 -0.67 16.43
CA GLN A 48 2.09 0.59 16.05
C GLN A 48 2.39 1.64 17.13
N VAL A 49 3.08 2.70 16.73
CA VAL A 49 3.35 3.88 17.56
C VAL A 49 2.77 5.13 16.89
N ASP A 50 2.73 6.25 17.61
CA ASP A 50 2.34 7.52 16.98
C ASP A 50 3.41 7.99 15.97
N TYR A 51 2.99 8.81 15.02
CA TYR A 51 3.85 9.23 13.91
C TYR A 51 5.10 9.99 14.36
N ASP A 52 4.99 10.87 15.36
CA ASP A 52 6.13 11.69 15.77
C ASP A 52 7.18 10.83 16.50
N THR A 53 6.73 9.86 17.32
CA THR A 53 7.59 8.83 17.90
C THR A 53 8.27 7.99 16.81
N TRP A 54 7.53 7.53 15.80
CA TRP A 54 8.11 6.76 14.69
C TRP A 54 9.18 7.56 13.92
N VAL A 55 8.96 8.86 13.68
CA VAL A 55 9.95 9.73 13.03
C VAL A 55 11.21 9.89 13.88
N ASP A 56 11.07 9.99 15.21
CA ASP A 56 12.23 10.05 16.12
C ASP A 56 13.03 8.74 16.12
N GLU A 57 12.36 7.60 16.15
CA GLU A 57 13.02 6.29 16.03
C GLU A 57 13.71 6.14 14.67
N LEU A 58 13.07 6.56 13.58
CA LEU A 58 13.65 6.54 12.24
C LEU A 58 14.93 7.38 12.18
N ALA A 59 14.92 8.58 12.76
CA ALA A 59 16.11 9.43 12.83
C ALA A 59 17.24 8.72 13.59
N GLY A 60 16.94 8.10 14.74
CA GLY A 60 17.92 7.37 15.54
C GLY A 60 18.56 6.18 14.80
N VAL A 61 17.79 5.41 14.01
CA VAL A 61 18.31 4.23 13.28
C VAL A 61 18.97 4.57 11.94
N THR A 62 18.86 5.82 11.47
CA THR A 62 19.48 6.29 10.23
C THR A 62 20.64 7.26 10.48
N GLU A 63 20.80 7.76 11.70
CA GLU A 63 21.92 8.62 12.09
C GLU A 63 23.25 7.85 12.00
N GLY A 64 24.11 8.24 11.07
CA GLY A 64 25.45 7.65 10.89
C GLY A 64 25.47 6.23 10.28
N VAL A 65 24.31 5.66 9.92
CA VAL A 65 24.20 4.31 9.38
C VAL A 65 23.75 4.35 7.91
N THR A 66 24.62 3.91 6.99
CA THR A 66 24.33 3.89 5.55
C THR A 66 23.62 2.62 5.06
N ASP A 67 23.66 1.53 5.85
CA ASP A 67 23.12 0.23 5.43
C ASP A 67 21.62 0.06 5.69
N ASN A 68 21.00 1.01 6.39
CA ASN A 68 19.54 1.00 6.59
C ASN A 68 18.85 1.47 5.30
N ALA A 69 17.99 0.62 4.73
CA ALA A 69 17.25 0.92 3.50
C ALA A 69 16.37 2.19 3.59
N LEU A 70 16.01 2.63 4.80
CA LEU A 70 15.22 3.84 5.02
C LEU A 70 16.06 5.13 5.13
N ALA A 71 17.39 5.04 5.30
CA ALA A 71 18.26 6.21 5.40
C ALA A 71 18.10 7.23 4.24
N PRO A 72 18.09 6.82 2.95
CA PRO A 72 17.86 7.78 1.86
C PRO A 72 16.43 8.34 1.80
N LEU A 73 15.46 7.70 2.49
CA LEU A 73 14.05 8.11 2.51
C LEU A 73 13.71 8.97 3.73
N ALA A 74 14.54 9.00 4.76
CA ALA A 74 14.29 9.74 6.01
C ALA A 74 13.87 11.22 5.80
N PRO A 75 14.43 11.99 4.83
CA PRO A 75 13.98 13.35 4.56
C PRO A 75 12.53 13.49 4.08
N LEU A 76 11.89 12.41 3.61
CA LEU A 76 10.49 12.39 3.17
C LEU A 76 9.49 12.34 4.34
N PHE A 77 9.95 12.16 5.57
CA PHE A 77 9.09 12.01 6.75
C PHE A 77 9.32 13.13 7.79
N PRO A 78 8.97 14.40 7.48
CA PRO A 78 9.13 15.48 8.44
C PRO A 78 8.13 15.34 9.61
N LYS A 79 8.54 15.76 10.81
CA LYS A 79 7.62 15.99 11.93
C LYS A 79 6.53 16.98 11.56
N LYS A 80 5.34 16.81 12.14
CA LYS A 80 4.22 17.74 11.95
C LYS A 80 4.63 19.16 12.34
N GLY A 81 4.34 20.13 11.47
CA GLY A 81 4.57 21.57 11.72
C GLY A 81 5.74 22.21 10.95
N ARG A 82 6.55 21.44 10.20
CA ARG A 82 7.51 22.03 9.23
C ARG A 82 6.81 22.36 7.90
N ALA A 83 7.08 23.56 7.36
CA ALA A 83 6.59 23.96 6.04
C ALA A 83 7.13 23.00 4.96
N GLY A 84 6.26 22.53 4.05
CA GLY A 84 6.60 21.53 3.03
C GLY A 84 6.20 20.09 3.34
N GLN A 85 5.23 19.86 4.24
CA GLN A 85 4.77 18.51 4.56
C GLN A 85 4.28 17.74 3.31
N PRO A 86 4.78 16.51 3.07
CA PRO A 86 4.10 15.53 2.22
C PRO A 86 2.83 14.94 2.88
N GLY A 87 2.29 15.61 3.91
CA GLY A 87 1.06 15.25 4.62
C GLY A 87 -0.22 15.86 4.04
N GLN A 88 -0.10 16.77 3.07
CA GLN A 88 -1.22 17.07 2.17
C GLN A 88 -1.12 16.15 0.95
N VAL A 89 -1.15 14.83 1.18
CA VAL A 89 -1.81 13.98 0.19
C VAL A 89 -3.23 14.51 0.18
N LEU A 90 -3.55 15.32 -0.84
CA LEU A 90 -4.89 15.82 -1.07
C LEU A 90 -5.80 14.62 -0.89
N ASN A 91 -6.59 14.60 0.18
CA ASN A 91 -7.58 13.56 0.44
C ASN A 91 -8.74 13.82 -0.55
N ARG A 92 -8.41 13.80 -1.84
CA ARG A 92 -9.34 13.90 -2.94
C ARG A 92 -9.97 12.53 -3.03
N ALA A 93 -11.21 12.45 -2.55
CA ALA A 93 -12.07 11.34 -2.90
C ALA A 93 -12.20 11.32 -4.42
N PHE A 94 -11.54 10.37 -5.07
CA PHE A 94 -11.72 10.13 -6.49
C PHE A 94 -12.98 9.28 -6.66
N GLY A 95 -13.95 9.77 -7.43
CA GLY A 95 -15.08 8.95 -7.85
C GLY A 95 -14.62 7.90 -8.87
N ASN A 96 -15.22 6.71 -8.83
CA ASN A 96 -14.99 5.63 -9.79
C ASN A 96 -16.18 5.40 -10.73
N GLY A 97 -17.11 6.37 -10.85
CA GLY A 97 -18.35 6.23 -11.62
C GLY A 97 -18.15 5.80 -13.07
N ASN A 98 -17.20 6.42 -13.78
CA ASN A 98 -16.87 6.04 -15.16
C ASN A 98 -16.35 4.60 -15.27
N VAL A 99 -15.58 4.14 -14.28
CA VAL A 99 -15.08 2.75 -14.24
C VAL A 99 -16.24 1.79 -14.01
N LEU A 100 -17.13 2.08 -13.06
CA LEU A 100 -18.30 1.24 -12.79
C LEU A 100 -19.23 1.14 -14.00
N ALA A 101 -19.47 2.26 -14.69
CA ALA A 101 -20.28 2.28 -15.91
C ALA A 101 -19.61 1.53 -17.07
N GLY A 102 -18.32 1.78 -17.30
CA GLY A 102 -17.57 1.17 -18.41
C GLY A 102 -17.34 -0.33 -18.24
N LEU A 103 -17.22 -0.81 -17.00
CA LEU A 103 -17.07 -2.24 -16.68
C LEU A 103 -18.40 -2.95 -16.41
N ALA A 104 -19.54 -2.25 -16.47
CA ALA A 104 -20.85 -2.85 -16.31
C ALA A 104 -21.06 -3.98 -17.33
N GLY A 105 -21.47 -5.16 -16.84
CA GLY A 105 -21.66 -6.36 -17.67
C GLY A 105 -20.39 -7.20 -17.89
N THR A 106 -19.23 -6.77 -17.37
CA THR A 106 -18.03 -7.61 -17.30
C THR A 106 -17.95 -8.34 -15.96
N SER A 107 -17.13 -9.38 -15.88
CA SER A 107 -16.76 -10.04 -14.61
C SER A 107 -15.57 -9.35 -13.91
N ILE A 108 -15.10 -8.21 -14.42
CA ILE A 108 -13.89 -7.55 -13.95
C ILE A 108 -14.21 -6.78 -12.68
N THR A 109 -13.72 -7.25 -11.54
CA THR A 109 -13.87 -6.59 -10.24
C THR A 109 -12.51 -6.40 -9.56
N CYS A 110 -12.40 -5.33 -8.77
CA CYS A 110 -11.22 -5.14 -7.95
C CYS A 110 -11.29 -6.09 -6.75
N PRO A 111 -10.27 -6.94 -6.52
CA PRO A 111 -10.25 -7.79 -5.34
C PRO A 111 -10.15 -6.95 -4.07
N LEU A 112 -10.68 -7.48 -2.97
CA LEU A 112 -10.50 -6.90 -1.65
C LEU A 112 -9.01 -6.90 -1.28
N ALA A 113 -8.54 -5.79 -0.72
CA ALA A 113 -7.25 -5.77 -0.05
C ALA A 113 -7.43 -6.38 1.34
N ASP A 114 -7.38 -7.71 1.43
CA ASP A 114 -7.60 -8.45 2.67
C ASP A 114 -6.31 -9.17 3.14
N GLN A 115 -6.43 -9.85 4.29
CA GLN A 115 -5.34 -10.63 4.87
C GLN A 115 -4.79 -11.70 3.90
N LYS A 116 -5.65 -12.31 3.08
CA LYS A 116 -5.24 -13.36 2.14
C LYS A 116 -4.35 -12.78 1.05
N LEU A 117 -4.73 -11.62 0.49
CA LEU A 117 -3.93 -10.92 -0.51
C LEU A 117 -2.56 -10.53 0.06
N LEU A 118 -2.53 -9.95 1.26
CA LEU A 118 -1.30 -9.54 1.94
C LEU A 118 -0.41 -10.74 2.27
N SER A 119 -0.99 -11.86 2.68
CA SER A 119 -0.24 -13.11 2.91
C SER A 119 0.40 -13.64 1.64
N ALA A 120 -0.27 -13.53 0.48
CA ALA A 120 0.30 -13.92 -0.81
C ALA A 120 1.48 -13.01 -1.19
N TYR A 121 1.38 -11.69 -0.92
CA TYR A 121 2.48 -10.75 -1.14
C TYR A 121 3.67 -11.05 -0.23
N PHE A 122 3.48 -11.24 1.07
CA PHE A 122 4.58 -11.60 1.98
C PHE A 122 5.25 -12.91 1.57
N SER A 123 4.46 -13.92 1.21
CA SER A 123 4.99 -15.20 0.72
C SER A 123 5.87 -15.04 -0.52
N TYR A 124 5.41 -14.24 -1.50
CA TYR A 124 6.19 -13.95 -2.70
C TYR A 124 7.46 -13.15 -2.38
N LEU A 125 7.38 -12.13 -1.52
CA LEU A 125 8.54 -11.33 -1.13
C LEU A 125 9.59 -12.17 -0.39
N ILE A 126 9.18 -13.16 0.40
CA ILE A 126 10.09 -14.12 1.03
C ILE A 126 10.71 -15.05 -0.02
N GLN A 127 9.90 -15.61 -0.92
CA GLN A 127 10.38 -16.52 -1.96
C GLN A 127 11.36 -15.85 -2.93
N SER A 128 11.17 -14.55 -3.20
CA SER A 128 12.09 -13.76 -4.02
C SER A 128 13.36 -13.33 -3.29
N GLY A 129 13.47 -13.59 -1.98
CA GLY A 129 14.59 -13.16 -1.14
C GLY A 129 14.57 -11.68 -0.76
N PHE A 130 13.48 -10.96 -1.06
CA PHE A 130 13.35 -9.54 -0.74
C PHE A 130 13.07 -9.30 0.75
N LEU A 131 12.26 -10.16 1.38
CA LEU A 131 12.04 -10.14 2.82
C LEU A 131 12.61 -11.39 3.49
N PRO A 132 13.17 -11.27 4.71
CA PRO A 132 13.47 -12.44 5.51
C PRO A 132 12.17 -13.13 5.93
N ALA A 133 12.20 -14.46 6.03
CA ALA A 133 11.09 -15.19 6.63
C ALA A 133 10.91 -14.75 8.10
N PRO A 134 9.66 -14.62 8.59
CA PRO A 134 9.44 -14.29 10.00
C PRO A 134 10.07 -15.35 10.90
N GLN A 135 10.74 -14.91 11.96
CA GLN A 135 11.33 -15.83 12.92
C GLN A 135 10.19 -16.59 13.61
N SER A 136 10.14 -17.92 13.43
CA SER A 136 9.22 -18.78 14.16
C SER A 136 9.42 -18.53 15.65
N VAL A 137 8.38 -18.01 16.31
CA VAL A 137 8.36 -17.92 17.77
C VAL A 137 8.29 -19.35 18.28
N ASN A 138 9.44 -19.96 18.56
CA ASN A 138 9.46 -21.11 19.46
C ASN A 138 9.13 -20.57 20.85
N GLU A 139 7.88 -20.76 21.26
CA GLU A 139 7.50 -20.61 22.66
C GLU A 139 8.23 -21.71 23.46
N HIS A 140 9.07 -21.29 24.41
CA HIS A 140 9.63 -22.14 25.45
C HIS A 140 8.74 -22.11 26.68
#